data_AF-A0A269XMF4-F1
#
_entry.id   AF-A0A269XMF4-F1
#
_cell.length_a   1.000
_cell.length_b   1.000
_cell.length_c   1.000
_cell.angle_alpha   90.00
_cell.angle_beta   90.00
_cell.angle_gamma   90.00
#
_symmetry.space_group_name_H-M   'P 1'
#
loop_
_entity.id
_entity.type
_entity.pdbx_description
1 polymer ?
#
loop_
_entity_poly.entity_id
_entity_poly.type
_entity_poly.pdbx_seq_one_letter_code
_entity_poly.pdbx_strand_id
1 'polypeptide(L)'
;STYLQDDIGDLRQGYEYSRTANPTRASLESVIADLEHGKHGFAFGSGMAAISAVIMLLDKGDHLILNSDVYGGTYRALTKVFTRFGVEVDFVDTTHIENVEKYIKPETKMLYIETPSNPLLRVT
;
A
#
# COMPACT_ATOMS: atom_id res chain seq x y z
N SER A 1 25.78 3.47 2.48
CA SER A 1 24.83 3.90 1.44
C SER A 1 25.05 3.17 0.12
N THR A 2 26.29 2.81 -0.22
CA THR A 2 26.65 2.07 -1.42
C THR A 2 27.45 0.82 -1.05
N TYR A 3 27.58 -0.13 -1.97
CA TYR A 3 28.32 -1.39 -1.81
C TYR A 3 29.40 -1.51 -2.88
N LEU A 4 30.50 -2.19 -2.56
CA LEU A 4 31.58 -2.48 -3.51
C LEU A 4 31.13 -3.56 -4.50
N GLN A 5 31.44 -3.38 -5.77
CA GLN A 5 31.25 -4.35 -6.86
C GLN A 5 32.59 -4.99 -7.23
N ASP A 6 32.58 -6.24 -7.69
CA ASP A 6 33.80 -6.96 -8.10
C ASP A 6 34.27 -6.55 -9.52
N ASP A 7 33.33 -6.16 -10.37
CA ASP A 7 33.51 -5.51 -11.66
C ASP A 7 32.22 -4.70 -11.97
N ILE A 8 32.16 -3.98 -13.08
CA ILE A 8 31.00 -3.18 -13.48
C ILE A 8 29.76 -4.08 -13.61
N GLY A 9 28.81 -3.92 -12.70
CA GLY A 9 27.57 -4.71 -12.65
C GLY A 9 27.71 -6.07 -11.97
N ASP A 10 28.90 -6.45 -11.51
CA ASP A 10 29.12 -7.68 -10.74
C ASP A 10 28.91 -7.41 -9.24
N LEU A 11 27.67 -7.63 -8.81
CA LEU A 11 27.20 -7.24 -7.49
C LEU A 11 27.53 -8.30 -6.43
N ARG A 12 28.20 -7.87 -5.37
CA ARG A 12 28.38 -8.71 -4.18
C ARG A 12 27.06 -8.91 -3.47
N GLN A 13 26.60 -10.16 -3.42
CA GLN A 13 25.36 -10.57 -2.76
C GLN A 13 24.12 -9.81 -3.28
N GLY A 14 24.18 -9.29 -4.51
CA GLY A 14 23.07 -8.55 -5.14
C GLY A 14 22.86 -7.12 -4.63
N TYR A 15 23.80 -6.53 -3.87
CA TYR A 15 23.67 -5.17 -3.36
C TYR A 15 24.56 -4.17 -4.11
N GLU A 16 23.98 -3.03 -4.49
CA GLU A 16 24.71 -1.91 -5.11
C GLU A 16 24.47 -0.59 -4.37
N TYR A 17 23.23 -0.32 -3.94
CA TYR A 17 22.82 0.94 -3.34
C TYR A 17 21.70 0.74 -2.32
N SER A 18 21.88 1.28 -1.11
CA SER A 18 21.06 0.93 0.07
C SER A 18 19.58 1.32 -0.05
N ARG A 19 19.25 2.34 -0.86
CA ARG A 19 17.85 2.70 -1.14
C ARG A 19 17.15 1.59 -1.93
N THR A 20 17.83 1.03 -2.93
CA THR A 20 17.32 -0.07 -3.78
C THR A 20 17.21 -1.35 -2.97
N ALA A 21 18.29 -1.76 -2.30
CA ALA A 21 18.32 -2.94 -1.44
C ALA A 21 19.44 -2.80 -0.40
N ASN A 22 19.22 -3.30 0.81
CA ASN A 22 20.26 -3.42 1.83
C ASN A 22 20.00 -4.65 2.72
N PRO A 23 21.06 -5.27 3.29
CA PRO A 23 20.91 -6.50 4.08
C PRO A 23 19.96 -6.37 5.27
N THR A 24 20.04 -5.27 6.02
CA THR A 24 19.20 -5.06 7.21
C THR A 24 17.72 -4.98 6.86
N ARG A 25 17.37 -4.23 5.81
CA ARG A 25 15.98 -4.11 5.35
C ARG A 25 15.49 -5.42 4.71
N ALA A 26 16.35 -6.13 3.98
CA ALA A 26 16.01 -7.43 3.41
C ALA A 26 15.64 -8.46 4.49
N SER A 27 16.36 -8.49 5.62
CA SER A 27 15.98 -9.34 6.77
C SER A 27 14.62 -8.98 7.36
N LEU A 28 14.30 -7.70 7.49
CA LEU A 28 12.99 -7.25 7.98
C LEU A 28 11.88 -7.65 6.99
N GLU A 29 12.09 -7.39 5.71
CA GLU A 29 11.15 -7.69 4.63
C GLU A 29 10.85 -9.19 4.55
N SER A 30 11.86 -10.06 4.69
CA SER A 30 11.65 -11.51 4.69
C SER A 30 10.87 -11.99 5.92
N VAL A 31 11.20 -11.51 7.12
CA VAL A 31 10.51 -11.91 8.35
C VAL A 31 9.04 -11.50 8.32
N ILE A 32 8.73 -10.28 7.87
CA ILE A 32 7.34 -9.84 7.75
C ILE A 32 6.59 -10.67 6.71
N ALA A 33 7.21 -10.98 5.56
CA ALA A 33 6.61 -11.86 4.56
C ALA A 33 6.28 -13.24 5.14
N ASP A 34 7.22 -13.83 5.88
CA ASP A 34 7.03 -15.15 6.50
C ASP A 34 5.90 -15.16 7.54
N LEU A 35 5.83 -14.13 8.39
CA LEU A 35 4.79 -13.99 9.43
C LEU A 35 3.39 -13.83 8.84
N GLU A 36 3.28 -13.11 7.72
CA GLU A 36 2.00 -12.90 7.01
C GLU A 36 1.69 -14.00 5.99
N HIS A 37 2.50 -15.06 5.95
CA HIS A 37 2.42 -16.13 4.94
C HIS A 37 2.45 -15.60 3.49
N GLY A 38 3.08 -14.45 3.28
CA GLY A 38 3.30 -13.81 1.99
C GLY A 38 4.58 -14.29 1.31
N LYS A 39 4.70 -14.00 0.00
CA LYS A 39 5.91 -14.35 -0.78
C LYS A 39 7.01 -13.27 -0.69
N HIS A 40 6.61 -12.02 -0.51
CA HIS A 40 7.50 -10.85 -0.52
C HIS A 40 7.01 -9.80 0.48
N GLY A 41 7.95 -9.08 1.11
CA GLY A 41 7.69 -7.94 1.98
C GLY A 41 8.42 -6.70 1.48
N PHE A 42 7.89 -5.52 1.79
CA PHE A 42 8.48 -4.24 1.40
C PHE A 42 8.43 -3.28 2.59
N ALA A 43 9.58 -2.80 3.05
CA ALA A 43 9.66 -1.92 4.21
C ALA A 43 9.76 -0.45 3.79
N PHE A 44 8.98 0.41 4.44
CA PHE A 44 8.86 1.83 4.13
C PHE A 44 9.19 2.70 5.35
N GLY A 45 9.44 4.00 5.13
CA GLY A 45 9.75 4.95 6.20
C GLY A 45 8.59 5.26 7.15
N SER A 46 7.35 4.89 6.79
CA SER A 46 6.15 4.97 7.63
C SER A 46 5.00 4.15 7.04
N GLY A 47 3.94 3.93 7.81
CA GLY A 47 2.69 3.34 7.30
C GLY A 47 2.07 4.16 6.16
N MET A 48 2.13 5.49 6.25
CA MET A 48 1.63 6.37 5.16
C MET A 48 2.45 6.24 3.88
N ALA A 49 3.76 5.98 3.97
CA ALA A 49 4.59 5.73 2.80
C ALA A 49 4.21 4.40 2.13
N ALA A 50 3.91 3.36 2.92
CA ALA A 50 3.41 2.09 2.39
C ALA A 50 2.02 2.24 1.73
N ILE A 51 1.07 2.89 2.40
CA ILE A 51 -0.28 3.18 1.85
C ILE A 51 -0.17 3.98 0.55
N SER A 52 0.67 5.01 0.52
CA SER A 52 0.87 5.83 -0.67
C SER A 52 1.46 5.02 -1.82
N ALA A 53 2.45 4.15 -1.56
CA ALA A 53 3.04 3.28 -2.58
C ALA A 53 2.01 2.31 -3.18
N VAL A 54 1.09 1.77 -2.35
CA VAL A 54 0.00 0.92 -2.81
C VAL A 54 -1.00 1.71 -3.67
N ILE A 55 -1.43 2.89 -3.23
CA ILE A 55 -2.37 3.73 -4.00
C ILE A 55 -1.74 4.16 -5.34
N MET A 56 -0.42 4.38 -5.38
CA MET A 56 0.31 4.71 -6.62
C MET A 56 0.38 3.56 -7.65
N LEU A 57 -0.17 2.38 -7.34
CA LEU A 57 -0.42 1.35 -8.35
C LEU A 57 -1.61 1.70 -9.28
N LEU A 58 -2.45 2.65 -8.86
CA LEU A 58 -3.59 3.13 -9.63
C LEU A 58 -3.16 4.21 -10.63
N ASP A 59 -3.74 4.15 -11.81
CA ASP A 59 -3.57 5.14 -12.85
C ASP A 59 -4.64 6.24 -12.74
N LYS A 60 -4.43 7.34 -13.49
CA LYS A 60 -5.44 8.38 -13.65
C LYS A 60 -6.71 7.79 -14.25
N GLY A 61 -7.85 8.01 -13.59
CA GLY A 61 -9.15 7.50 -13.98
C GLY A 61 -9.52 6.17 -13.32
N ASP A 62 -8.59 5.53 -12.61
CA ASP A 62 -8.92 4.37 -11.79
C ASP A 62 -9.71 4.78 -10.54
N HIS A 63 -10.53 3.84 -10.08
CA HIS A 63 -11.41 4.01 -8.94
C HIS A 63 -11.05 3.05 -7.80
N LEU A 64 -11.12 3.56 -6.58
CA LEU A 64 -10.88 2.85 -5.32
C LEU A 64 -12.12 2.88 -4.44
N ILE A 65 -12.47 1.74 -3.83
CA ILE A 65 -13.49 1.67 -2.78
C ILE A 65 -12.78 1.55 -1.43
N LEU A 66 -13.19 2.36 -0.46
CA LEU A 66 -12.62 2.38 0.89
C LEU A 66 -13.72 2.28 1.96
N ASN A 67 -13.39 1.69 3.10
CA ASN A 67 -14.24 1.75 4.28
C ASN A 67 -14.52 3.21 4.72
N SER A 68 -15.78 3.48 5.06
CA SER A 68 -16.26 4.82 5.46
C SER A 68 -15.67 5.31 6.79
N ASP A 69 -15.20 4.38 7.63
CA ASP A 69 -14.50 4.66 8.87
C ASP A 69 -13.10 4.06 8.82
N VAL A 70 -12.13 4.88 8.44
CA VAL A 70 -10.72 4.52 8.17
C VAL A 70 -9.82 5.47 8.94
N TYR A 71 -8.58 5.08 9.19
CA TYR A 71 -7.56 5.99 9.69
C TYR A 71 -7.55 7.34 8.94
N GLY A 72 -7.68 8.45 9.68
CA GLY A 72 -7.83 9.78 9.08
C GLY A 72 -6.66 10.25 8.21
N GLY A 73 -5.47 9.67 8.36
CA GLY A 73 -4.34 9.92 7.45
C GLY A 73 -4.57 9.34 6.05
N THR A 74 -5.18 8.15 5.96
CA THR A 74 -5.58 7.51 4.70
C THR A 74 -6.64 8.35 3.99
N TYR A 75 -7.70 8.74 4.71
CA TYR A 75 -8.75 9.63 4.20
C TYR A 75 -8.17 10.94 3.63
N ARG A 76 -7.27 11.58 4.40
CA ARG A 76 -6.65 12.85 4.00
C ARG A 76 -5.75 12.69 2.77
N ALA A 77 -4.96 11.62 2.70
CA ALA A 77 -4.10 11.37 1.54
C ALA A 77 -4.93 11.19 0.27
N LEU A 78 -5.99 10.36 0.31
CA LEU A 78 -6.85 10.13 -0.85
C LEU A 78 -7.56 11.41 -1.29
N THR A 79 -8.24 12.10 -0.37
CA THR A 79 -9.09 13.26 -0.73
C THR A 79 -8.31 14.53 -1.05
N LYS A 80 -7.10 14.73 -0.50
CA LYS A 80 -6.32 15.98 -0.66
C LYS A 80 -5.11 15.84 -1.58
N VAL A 81 -4.62 14.61 -1.81
CA VAL A 81 -3.45 14.36 -2.63
C VAL A 81 -3.83 13.55 -3.87
N PHE A 82 -4.35 12.33 -3.72
CA PHE A 82 -4.57 11.41 -4.85
C PHE A 82 -5.69 11.82 -5.80
N THR A 83 -6.71 12.54 -5.33
CA THR A 83 -7.71 13.19 -6.20
C THR A 83 -7.07 14.11 -7.24
N ARG A 84 -5.94 14.78 -6.93
CA ARG A 84 -5.21 15.64 -7.87
C ARG A 84 -4.46 14.85 -8.94
N PHE A 85 -4.17 13.57 -8.68
CA PHE A 85 -3.59 12.64 -9.64
C PHE A 85 -4.68 11.93 -10.47
N GLY A 86 -5.96 12.21 -10.17
CA GLY A 86 -7.11 11.67 -10.89
C GLY A 86 -7.51 10.25 -10.47
N VAL A 87 -7.13 9.84 -9.26
CA VAL A 87 -7.69 8.64 -8.62
C VAL A 87 -9.02 9.01 -7.99
N GLU A 88 -10.08 8.29 -8.36
CA GLU A 88 -11.41 8.45 -7.77
C GLU A 88 -11.59 7.53 -6.57
N VAL A 89 -12.35 7.96 -5.56
CA VAL A 89 -12.61 7.18 -4.36
C VAL A 89 -14.05 7.29 -3.90
N ASP A 90 -14.67 6.14 -3.63
CA ASP A 90 -15.93 6.04 -2.90
C ASP A 90 -15.70 5.49 -1.48
N PHE A 91 -16.27 6.16 -0.50
CA PHE A 91 -16.25 5.76 0.91
C PHE A 91 -17.54 5.05 1.27
N VAL A 92 -17.46 3.76 1.57
CA VAL A 92 -18.60 2.85 1.67
C VAL A 92 -18.61 2.19 3.04
N ASP A 93 -19.80 1.96 3.60
CA ASP A 93 -19.94 1.06 4.75
C ASP A 93 -19.73 -0.38 4.28
N THR A 94 -18.51 -0.89 4.48
CA THR A 94 -18.08 -2.21 4.01
C THR A 94 -18.64 -3.35 4.87
N THR A 95 -19.24 -3.06 6.02
CA THR A 95 -19.81 -4.08 6.93
C THR A 95 -20.96 -4.88 6.30
N HIS A 96 -21.46 -4.38 5.16
CA HIS A 96 -22.51 -4.94 4.35
C HIS A 96 -21.99 -5.10 2.91
N ILE A 97 -21.79 -6.34 2.46
CA ILE A 97 -21.17 -6.63 1.16
C ILE A 97 -21.98 -6.03 -0.02
N GLU A 98 -23.30 -5.99 0.11
CA GLU A 98 -24.22 -5.42 -0.87
C GLU A 98 -24.01 -3.92 -1.08
N ASN A 99 -23.41 -3.22 -0.11
CA ASN A 99 -23.03 -1.83 -0.31
C ASN A 99 -21.79 -1.77 -1.20
N VAL A 100 -20.77 -2.59 -0.93
CA VAL A 100 -19.55 -2.64 -1.76
C VAL A 100 -19.90 -2.95 -3.22
N GLU A 101 -20.74 -3.94 -3.46
CA GLU A 101 -21.14 -4.35 -4.81
C GLU A 101 -21.78 -3.22 -5.62
N LYS A 102 -22.58 -2.35 -5.00
CA LYS A 102 -23.24 -1.21 -5.67
C LYS A 102 -22.26 -0.14 -6.15
N TYR A 103 -21.08 -0.05 -5.53
CA TYR A 103 -20.04 0.94 -5.87
C TYR A 103 -18.95 0.37 -6.78
N ILE A 104 -19.04 -0.90 -7.18
CA ILE A 104 -18.15 -1.46 -8.21
C ILE A 104 -18.53 -0.87 -9.57
N LYS A 105 -17.56 -0.21 -10.20
CA LYS A 105 -17.63 0.40 -11.54
C LYS A 105 -16.62 -0.30 -12.47
N PRO A 106 -16.74 -0.17 -13.81
CA PRO A 106 -15.75 -0.73 -14.75
C PRO A 106 -14.29 -0.34 -14.47
N GLU A 107 -14.11 0.86 -13.94
CA GLU A 107 -12.83 1.46 -13.54
C GLU A 107 -12.40 1.15 -12.10
N THR A 108 -13.19 0.42 -11.30
CA THR A 108 -12.78 0.00 -9.94
C THR A 108 -11.60 -0.98 -10.04
N LYS A 109 -10.43 -0.59 -9.52
CA LYS A 109 -9.21 -1.42 -9.50
C LYS A 109 -8.73 -1.81 -8.11
N MET A 110 -9.27 -1.19 -7.06
CA MET A 110 -8.87 -1.47 -5.69
C MET A 110 -10.05 -1.42 -4.73
N LEU A 111 -10.13 -2.42 -3.86
CA LEU A 111 -10.92 -2.40 -2.63
C LEU A 111 -9.93 -2.37 -1.46
N TYR A 112 -9.91 -1.26 -0.73
CA TYR A 112 -9.06 -1.09 0.44
C TYR A 112 -9.92 -1.30 1.70
N ILE A 113 -9.44 -2.17 2.60
CA ILE A 113 -10.14 -2.55 3.82
C ILE A 113 -9.25 -2.27 5.05
N GLU A 114 -9.85 -1.75 6.12
CA GLU A 114 -9.27 -1.69 7.46
C GLU A 114 -10.23 -2.38 8.44
N THR A 115 -9.74 -3.41 9.15
CA THR A 115 -10.52 -4.16 10.13
C THR A 115 -9.62 -4.64 11.28
N PRO A 116 -9.98 -4.37 12.56
CA PRO A 116 -11.03 -3.45 12.99
C PRO A 116 -10.72 -1.99 12.59
N SER A 117 -11.75 -1.19 12.30
CA SER A 117 -11.55 0.23 11.92
C SER A 117 -10.99 1.08 13.05
N ASN A 118 -10.24 2.14 12.73
CA ASN A 118 -9.84 3.17 13.68
C ASN A 118 -10.72 4.43 13.54
N PRO A 119 -11.43 4.91 14.60
CA PRO A 119 -11.37 4.45 15.99
C PRO A 119 -12.52 3.54 16.42
N LEU A 120 -13.54 3.32 15.59
CA LEU A 120 -14.80 2.69 16.03
C LEU A 120 -14.73 1.16 16.14
N LEU A 121 -13.61 0.54 15.74
CA LEU A 121 -13.33 -0.90 15.82
C LEU A 121 -14.39 -1.75 15.08
N ARG A 122 -14.94 -1.23 13.98
CA ARG A 122 -15.88 -1.98 13.16
C ARG A 122 -15.18 -3.13 12.47
N VAL A 123 -15.83 -4.29 12.45
CA VAL A 123 -15.37 -5.47 11.73
C VAL A 123 -16.15 -5.56 10.43
N THR A 124 -15.43 -5.81 9.34
CA THR A 124 -15.96 -5.91 7.99
C THR A 124 -15.59 -7.23 7.34
#